data_AF-A0A2N5DCZ6-F1
#
_entry.id   AF-A0A2N5DCZ6-F1
#
_cell.length_a   1.000
_cell.length_b   1.000
_cell.length_c   1.000
_cell.angle_alpha   90.00
_cell.angle_beta   90.00
_cell.angle_gamma   90.00
#
_symmetry.space_group_name_H-M   'P 1'
#
loop_
_entity.id
_entity.type
_entity.pdbx_description
1 polymer ?
#
loop_
_entity_poly.entity_id
_entity_poly.type
_entity_poly.pdbx_seq_one_letter_code
_entity_poly.pdbx_strand_id
1 'polypeptide(L)'
;MGVEINRGEIERLAHELSEITGESPDEAVRSALAEKIDRLARPAPGSAAYEARKAAFFARLSARPRTADARAWRQIEDEDLYDEHGQPIG
;
A
#
# COMPACT_ATOMS: atom_id res chain seq x y z
N MET A 1 -12.14 23.65 23.89
CA MET A 1 -11.13 22.84 24.61
C MET A 1 -9.98 22.59 23.65
N GLY A 2 -8.78 23.06 23.98
CA GLY A 2 -7.59 22.81 23.16
C GLY A 2 -7.08 21.40 23.42
N VAL A 3 -6.62 20.72 22.37
CA VAL A 3 -5.93 19.43 22.53
C VAL A 3 -4.51 19.74 22.98
N GLU A 4 -4.16 19.43 24.22
CA GLU A 4 -2.76 19.45 24.66
C GLU A 4 -2.05 18.25 24.05
N ILE A 5 -1.21 18.53 23.07
CA ILE A 5 -0.35 17.53 22.43
C ILE A 5 0.99 17.57 23.14
N ASN A 6 1.37 16.47 23.80
CA ASN A 6 2.68 16.35 24.43
C ASN A 6 3.76 16.26 23.37
N ARG A 7 4.42 17.39 23.10
CA ARG A 7 5.44 17.52 22.05
C ARG A 7 6.62 16.55 22.23
N GLY A 8 7.09 16.35 23.46
CA GLY A 8 8.23 15.47 23.72
C GLY A 8 7.92 13.99 23.46
N GLU A 9 6.67 13.58 23.67
CA GLU A 9 6.22 12.23 23.36
C GLU A 9 6.08 12.00 21.85
N ILE A 10 5.60 13.00 21.10
CA ILE A 10 5.55 12.95 19.64
C ILE A 10 6.96 12.84 19.05
N GLU A 11 7.90 13.66 19.51
CA GLU A 11 9.28 13.64 19.01
C GLU A 11 9.94 12.28 19.24
N ARG A 12 9.71 11.65 20.42
CA ARG A 12 10.18 10.29 20.71
C ARG A 12 9.59 9.26 19.75
N LEU A 13 8.28 9.28 19.54
CA LEU A 13 7.60 8.32 18.66
C LEU A 13 7.97 8.52 17.18
N ALA A 14 8.19 9.76 16.76
CA ALA A 14 8.65 10.08 15.40
C ALA A 14 10.05 9.51 15.13
N HIS A 15 10.95 9.63 16.10
CA HIS A 15 12.28 9.03 16.01
C HIS A 15 12.23 7.50 15.97
N GLU A 16 11.45 6.88 16.85
CA GLU A 16 11.29 5.42 16.87
C GLU A 16 10.73 4.90 15.52
N LEU A 17 9.73 5.58 14.96
CA LEU A 17 9.15 5.22 13.67
C LEU A 17 10.14 5.43 12.51
N SER A 18 10.94 6.49 12.58
CA SER A 18 12.02 6.77 11.62
C SER A 18 13.08 5.66 11.63
N GLU A 19 13.51 5.19 12.81
CA GLU A 19 14.47 4.09 12.92
C GLU A 19 13.94 2.77 12.34
N ILE A 20 12.64 2.49 12.51
CA ILE A 20 12.00 1.28 11.98
C ILE A 20 11.84 1.33 10.47
N THR A 21 11.46 2.49 9.92
CA THR A 21 11.10 2.65 8.51
C THR A 21 12.27 3.06 7.61
N GLY A 22 13.32 3.64 8.19
CA GLY A 22 14.42 4.27 7.47
C GLY A 22 14.05 5.63 6.85
N GLU A 23 12.84 6.14 7.08
CA GLU A 23 12.37 7.45 6.62
C GLU A 23 12.86 8.56 7.57
N SER A 24 12.85 9.82 7.12
CA SER A 24 13.07 10.95 8.03
C SER A 24 11.94 11.05 9.08
N PRO A 25 12.17 11.59 10.29
CA PRO A 25 11.13 11.69 11.32
C PRO A 25 9.85 12.40 10.86
N ASP A 26 9.98 13.45 10.05
CA ASP A 26 8.85 14.19 9.51
C ASP A 26 8.08 13.37 8.45
N GLU A 27 8.78 12.64 7.58
CA GLU A 27 8.14 11.75 6.60
C GLU A 27 7.46 10.56 7.28
N ALA A 28 8.11 9.95 8.26
CA ALA A 28 7.56 8.85 9.04
C ALA A 28 6.23 9.24 9.70
N VAL A 29 6.19 10.41 10.35
CA VAL A 29 4.96 10.95 10.96
C VAL A 29 3.91 11.26 9.90
N ARG A 30 4.29 11.90 8.78
CA ARG A 30 3.37 12.21 7.69
C ARG A 30 2.73 10.95 7.11
N SER A 31 3.54 9.93 6.82
CA SER A 31 3.13 8.64 6.27
C SER A 31 2.19 7.93 7.24
N ALA A 32 2.54 7.84 8.53
CA ALA A 32 1.70 7.19 9.54
C ALA A 32 0.33 7.88 9.70
N LEU A 33 0.29 9.22 9.67
CA LEU A 33 -0.97 9.97 9.74
C LEU A 33 -1.82 9.73 8.49
N ALA A 34 -1.22 9.79 7.30
CA ALA A 34 -1.91 9.54 6.04
C ALA A 34 -2.51 8.12 6.00
N GLU A 35 -1.75 7.11 6.40
CA GLU A 35 -2.22 5.73 6.49
C GLU A 35 -3.36 5.56 7.49
N LYS A 36 -3.27 6.19 8.66
CA LYS A 36 -4.32 6.10 9.67
C LYS A 36 -5.61 6.74 9.17
N ILE A 37 -5.50 7.90 8.52
CA ILE A 37 -6.66 8.59 7.91
C ILE A 37 -7.25 7.72 6.81
N ASP A 38 -6.45 7.21 5.87
CA ASP A 38 -6.96 6.35 4.79
C ASP A 38 -7.64 5.09 5.34
N ARG A 39 -7.05 4.45 6.36
CA ARG A 39 -7.62 3.27 7.02
C ARG A 39 -8.98 3.55 7.66
N LEU A 40 -9.12 4.71 8.30
CA LEU A 40 -10.38 5.12 8.94
C LEU A 40 -11.41 5.65 7.93
N ALA A 41 -10.97 6.24 6.83
CA ALA A 41 -11.82 6.73 5.76
C ALA A 41 -12.27 5.63 4.79
N ARG A 42 -11.59 4.47 4.78
CA ARG A 42 -11.97 3.33 3.94
C ARG A 42 -13.39 2.87 4.32
N PRO A 43 -14.29 2.72 3.32
CA PRO A 43 -15.59 2.16 3.57
C PRO A 43 -15.46 0.73 4.11
N ALA A 44 -16.34 0.37 5.05
CA ALA A 44 -16.35 -0.97 5.62
C ALA A 44 -16.49 -2.03 4.50
N PRO A 45 -15.79 -3.18 4.60
CA PRO A 45 -15.97 -4.28 3.66
C PRO A 45 -17.45 -4.66 3.54
N GLY A 46 -17.93 -4.87 2.31
CA GLY A 46 -19.33 -5.18 2.00
C GLY A 46 -20.30 -3.99 2.03
N SER A 47 -19.86 -2.77 2.41
CA SER A 47 -20.66 -1.57 2.20
C SER A 47 -20.83 -1.24 0.72
N ALA A 48 -21.91 -0.55 0.35
CA ALA A 48 -22.16 -0.15 -1.03
C ALA A 48 -21.00 0.67 -1.64
N ALA A 49 -20.39 1.56 -0.85
CA ALA A 49 -19.23 2.35 -1.28
C ALA A 49 -17.96 1.49 -1.47
N TYR A 50 -17.77 0.47 -0.63
CA TYR A 50 -16.67 -0.50 -0.80
C TYR A 50 -16.84 -1.32 -2.09
N GLU A 51 -18.04 -1.88 -2.30
CA GLU A 51 -18.32 -2.69 -3.49
C GLU A 51 -18.27 -1.85 -4.78
N ALA A 52 -18.73 -0.60 -4.74
CA ALA A 52 -18.60 0.32 -5.87
C ALA A 52 -17.13 0.63 -6.22
N ARG A 53 -16.29 0.89 -5.22
CA ARG A 53 -14.84 1.11 -5.42
C ARG A 53 -14.16 -0.14 -5.97
N LYS A 54 -14.50 -1.32 -5.45
CA LYS A 54 -14.00 -2.62 -5.92
C LYS A 54 -14.40 -2.88 -7.38
N ALA A 55 -15.67 -2.68 -7.72
CA ALA A 55 -16.16 -2.83 -9.08
C ALA A 55 -15.45 -1.87 -10.06
N ALA A 56 -15.29 -0.61 -9.69
CA ALA A 56 -14.57 0.38 -10.49
C ALA A 56 -13.09 0.00 -10.72
N PHE A 57 -12.42 -0.52 -9.69
CA PHE A 57 -11.04 -1.01 -9.81
C PHE A 57 -10.94 -2.16 -10.83
N PHE A 58 -11.79 -3.18 -10.71
CA PHE A 58 -11.77 -4.31 -11.63
C PHE A 58 -12.18 -3.92 -13.05
N ALA A 59 -13.11 -2.96 -13.23
CA ALA A 59 -13.47 -2.43 -14.54
C ALA A 59 -12.28 -1.75 -15.23
N ARG A 60 -11.49 -0.95 -14.48
CA ARG A 60 -10.25 -0.35 -14.99
C ARG A 60 -9.21 -1.39 -15.34
N LEU A 61 -9.08 -2.44 -14.53
CA LEU A 61 -8.15 -3.54 -14.78
C LEU A 61 -8.55 -4.34 -16.03
N SER A 62 -9.84 -4.66 -16.21
CA SER A 62 -10.34 -5.38 -17.38
C SER A 62 -10.23 -4.58 -18.68
N ALA A 63 -10.25 -3.25 -18.59
CA ALA A 63 -10.07 -2.36 -19.73
C ALA A 63 -8.61 -2.20 -20.15
N ARG A 64 -7.64 -2.64 -19.34
CA ARG A 64 -6.24 -2.63 -19.75
C ARG A 64 -6.03 -3.67 -20.86
N PRO A 65 -5.18 -3.36 -21.86
CA PRO A 65 -4.74 -4.38 -22.79
C PRO A 65 -4.12 -5.53 -21.98
N ARG A 66 -4.49 -6.77 -22.30
CA ARG A 66 -3.75 -7.93 -21.78
C ARG A 66 -2.29 -7.74 -22.20
N THR A 67 -1.36 -7.99 -21.28
CA THR A 67 0.07 -7.86 -21.54
C THR A 67 0.43 -8.55 -22.86
N ALA A 68 1.42 -8.02 -23.58
CA ALA A 68 1.89 -8.57 -24.86
C ALA A 68 2.44 -10.00 -24.76
N ASP A 69 2.54 -10.55 -23.54
CA ASP A 69 2.86 -11.95 -23.31
C ASP A 69 1.65 -12.81 -23.65
N ALA A 70 1.76 -13.55 -24.75
CA ALA A 70 0.73 -14.46 -25.24
C ALA A 70 0.60 -15.75 -24.42
N ARG A 71 1.52 -15.98 -23.46
CA ARG A 71 1.54 -17.20 -22.64
C ARG A 71 0.39 -17.20 -21.65
N ALA A 72 -0.11 -18.39 -21.36
CA ALA A 72 -1.09 -18.56 -20.30
C ALA A 72 -0.43 -18.33 -18.93
N TRP A 73 -1.15 -17.76 -17.96
CA TRP A 73 -0.60 -17.46 -16.63
C TRP A 73 0.07 -18.66 -15.93
N ARG A 74 -0.40 -19.89 -16.19
CA ARG A 74 0.24 -21.12 -15.66
C ARG A 74 1.65 -21.34 -16.21
N GLN A 75 1.90 -20.98 -17.46
CA GLN A 75 3.23 -21.07 -18.07
C GLN A 75 4.19 -20.01 -17.50
N ILE A 76 3.66 -18.89 -17.00
CA ILE A 76 4.42 -17.83 -16.33
C ILE A 76 4.73 -18.24 -14.88
N GLU A 77 3.86 -19.02 -14.24
CA GLU A 77 4.02 -19.50 -12.86
C GLU A 77 4.92 -20.75 -12.77
N ASP A 78 4.88 -21.62 -13.78
CA ASP A 78 5.71 -22.84 -13.85
C ASP A 78 7.17 -22.57 -14.27
N GLU A 79 7.46 -21.39 -14.83
CA GLU A 79 8.83 -20.96 -15.13
C GLU A 79 9.43 -20.26 -13.90
N ASP A 80 10.64 -20.63 -13.49
CA ASP A 80 11.47 -19.89 -12.53
C ASP A 80 11.88 -18.56 -13.16
N LEU A 81 10.92 -17.66 -13.35
CA LEU A 81 11.11 -16.35 -13.96
C LEU A 81 11.86 -15.41 -13.05
N TYR A 82 12.04 -15.76 -11.78
CA TYR A 82 12.73 -14.96 -10.79
C TYR A 82 13.73 -15.78 -10.00
N ASP A 83 14.91 -15.21 -9.76
CA ASP A 83 15.94 -15.83 -8.94
C ASP A 83 15.53 -15.86 -7.45
N GLU A 84 16.40 -16.42 -6.61
CA GLU A 84 16.21 -16.50 -5.15
C GLU A 84 16.08 -15.13 -4.46
N HIS A 85 16.37 -14.03 -5.17
CA HIS A 85 16.24 -12.66 -4.72
C HIS A 85 15.03 -11.93 -5.35
N GLY A 86 14.22 -12.62 -6.15
CA GLY A 86 13.04 -12.07 -6.81
C GLY A 86 13.37 -11.18 -8.01
N GLN A 87 14.55 -11.32 -8.62
CA GLN A 87 14.94 -10.60 -9.84
C GLN A 87 14.64 -11.45 -11.07
N PRO A 88 14.17 -10.84 -12.18
CA PRO A 88 13.83 -11.61 -13.37
C PRO A 88 15.04 -12.34 -13.94
N ILE A 89 14.92 -13.65 -14.16
CA ILE A 89 15.94 -14.45 -14.85
C ILE A 89 15.75 -14.21 -16.36
N GLY A 90 16.76 -13.61 -16.99
CA GLY A 90 16.74 -13.21 -18.40
C GLY A 90 16.93 -14.35 -19.38
#